data_AF-A0A9N8MF74-F1
#
_entry.id   AF-A0A9N8MF74-F1
#
_cell.length_a   1.000
_cell.length_b   1.000
_cell.length_c   1.000
_cell.angle_alpha   90.00
_cell.angle_beta   90.00
_cell.angle_gamma   90.00
#
_symmetry.space_group_name_H-M   'P 1'
#
loop_
_entity.id
_entity.type
_entity.pdbx_description
1 polymer ?
#
loop_
_entity_poly.entity_id
_entity_poly.type
_entity_poly.pdbx_seq_one_letter_code
_entity_poly.pdbx_strand_id
1 'polypeptide(L)'
;MEVTLKDVESNLENLPKEFLYQVNDFIDFLKYKHLNDQQYKIPDWQKEEVRRRVKYLQEHPESFISESEMNQYLNDIERDS
;
A
#
# COMPACT_ATOMS: atom_id res chain seq x y z
N MET A 1 9.12 4.18 30.33
CA MET A 1 9.39 5.62 30.38
C MET A 1 8.53 6.26 29.32
N GLU A 2 7.66 7.19 29.72
CA GLU A 2 6.82 7.94 28.78
C GLU A 2 7.66 9.10 28.24
N VAL A 3 7.91 9.12 26.94
CA VAL A 3 8.66 10.20 26.28
C VAL A 3 7.69 11.35 26.05
N THR A 4 8.03 12.54 26.52
CA THR A 4 7.19 13.73 26.36
C THR A 4 7.57 14.55 25.13
N LEU A 5 6.69 15.44 24.68
CA LEU A 5 7.01 16.39 23.60
C LEU A 5 8.23 17.26 23.95
N LYS A 6 8.36 17.65 25.23
CA LYS A 6 9.50 18.44 25.70
C LYS A 6 10.83 17.69 25.57
N ASP A 7 10.82 16.38 25.80
CA ASP A 7 12.02 15.56 25.63
C ASP A 7 12.43 15.51 24.14
N VAL A 8 11.45 15.43 23.23
CA VAL A 8 11.69 15.44 21.78
C VAL A 8 12.22 16.81 21.33
N GLU A 9 11.60 17.90 21.76
CA GLU A 9 12.04 19.27 21.46
C GLU A 9 13.49 19.49 21.91
N SER A 10 13.81 19.11 23.16
CA SER A 10 15.16 19.24 23.70
C SER A 10 16.20 18.43 22.91
N ASN A 11 15.85 17.22 22.47
CA ASN A 11 16.73 16.41 21.63
C ASN A 11 16.96 17.01 20.24
N LEU A 12 15.94 17.62 19.65
CA LEU A 12 16.03 18.28 18.34
C LEU A 12 16.86 19.57 18.42
N GLU A 13 16.71 20.36 19.48
CA GLU A 13 17.47 21.60 19.70
C GLU A 13 18.98 21.34 19.88
N ASN A 14 19.33 20.23 20.51
CA ASN A 14 20.72 19.83 20.76
C ASN A 14 21.30 18.91 19.68
N LEU A 15 20.57 18.67 18.59
CA LEU A 15 21.02 17.78 17.53
C LEU A 15 22.13 18.44 16.70
N PRO A 16 23.25 17.72 16.43
CA PRO A 16 24.25 18.21 15.49
C PRO A 16 23.66 18.45 14.10
N LYS A 17 24.06 19.56 13.47
CA LYS A 17 23.43 20.07 12.24
C LYS A 17 23.48 19.08 11.08
N GLU A 18 24.51 18.24 11.04
CA GLU A 18 24.69 17.19 10.04
C GLU A 18 23.56 16.14 10.05
N PHE A 19 22.82 16.00 11.15
CA PHE A 19 21.70 15.05 11.26
C PHE A 19 20.33 15.68 11.01
N LEU A 20 20.22 17.01 10.94
CA LEU A 20 18.93 17.69 10.77
C LEU A 20 18.20 17.24 9.50
N TYR A 21 18.93 17.00 8.42
CA TYR A 21 18.38 16.48 7.18
C TYR A 21 17.76 15.08 7.37
N GLN A 22 18.51 14.16 7.97
CA GLN A 22 18.06 12.77 8.20
C GLN A 22 16.84 12.73 9.14
N VAL A 23 16.82 13.58 10.15
CA VAL A 23 15.68 13.68 11.07
C VAL A 23 14.46 14.27 10.39
N ASN A 24 14.63 15.27 9.53
CA ASN A 24 13.52 15.80 8.74
C ASN A 24 12.93 14.74 7.81
N ASP A 25 13.77 14.00 7.07
CA ASP A 25 13.33 12.89 6.21
C ASP A 25 12.56 11.83 7.00
N PHE A 26 13.03 11.50 8.20
CA PHE A 26 12.34 10.53 9.06
C PHE A 26 10.99 11.05 9.57
N ILE A 27 10.91 12.32 9.96
CA ILE A 27 9.64 12.96 10.36
C ILE A 27 8.64 12.94 9.19
N ASP A 28 9.08 13.24 7.98
CA ASP A 28 8.22 13.22 6.79
C ASP A 28 7.76 11.80 6.44
N PHE A 29 8.63 10.80 6.59
CA PHE A 29 8.23 9.39 6.50
C PHE A 29 7.15 9.02 7.53
N LEU A 30 7.30 9.44 8.78
CA LEU A 30 6.31 9.16 9.82
C LEU A 30 4.95 9.82 9.54
N LYS A 31 4.95 11.07 9.04
CA LYS A 31 3.72 11.75 8.59
C LYS A 31 3.05 10.98 7.46
N TYR A 32 3.83 10.61 6.43
CA TYR A 32 3.33 9.80 5.31
C TYR A 32 2.74 8.49 5.79
N LYS A 33 3.45 7.75 6.64
CA LYS A 33 2.98 6.48 7.20
C LYS A 33 1.69 6.67 7.98
N HIS A 34 1.60 7.67 8.85
CA HIS A 34 0.39 7.94 9.63
C HIS A 34 -0.82 8.28 8.73
N LEU A 35 -0.62 9.16 7.75
CA LEU A 35 -1.66 9.52 6.78
C LEU A 35 -2.08 8.31 5.93
N ASN A 36 -1.12 7.48 5.54
CA ASN A 36 -1.40 6.29 4.76
C ASN A 36 -2.09 5.18 5.57
N ASP A 37 -1.70 4.97 6.83
CA ASP A 37 -2.37 4.03 7.72
C ASP A 37 -3.84 4.44 7.95
N GLN A 38 -4.17 5.72 7.75
CA GLN A 38 -5.55 6.23 7.77
C GLN A 38 -6.26 6.20 6.41
N GLN A 39 -5.58 6.48 5.30
CA GLN A 39 -6.18 6.50 3.95
C GLN A 39 -6.26 5.14 3.26
N TYR A 40 -5.34 4.21 3.53
CA TYR A 40 -5.22 2.92 2.83
C TYR A 40 -5.75 1.74 3.65
N LYS A 41 -6.77 1.96 4.47
CA LYS A 41 -7.58 0.82 4.93
C LYS A 41 -8.36 0.31 3.74
N ILE A 42 -7.88 -0.80 3.15
CA ILE A 42 -8.63 -1.55 2.15
C ILE A 42 -10.03 -1.82 2.74
N PRO A 43 -11.11 -1.31 2.13
CA PRO A 43 -12.46 -1.55 2.60
C PRO A 43 -12.76 -3.04 2.68
N ASP A 44 -13.58 -3.45 3.64
CA ASP A 44 -13.82 -4.87 3.87
C ASP A 44 -14.48 -5.57 2.67
N TRP A 45 -15.31 -4.85 1.91
CA TRP A 45 -15.90 -5.37 0.68
C TRP A 45 -14.83 -5.75 -0.37
N GLN A 46 -13.73 -5.00 -0.47
CA GLN A 46 -12.64 -5.32 -1.40
C GLN A 46 -11.91 -6.58 -0.94
N LYS A 47 -11.69 -6.75 0.37
CA LYS A 47 -11.10 -7.97 0.93
C LYS A 47 -12.00 -9.18 0.70
N GLU A 48 -13.31 -9.01 0.88
CA GLU A 48 -14.32 -10.05 0.65
C GLU A 48 -14.38 -10.46 -0.82
N GLU A 49 -14.36 -9.49 -1.74
CA GLU A 49 -14.37 -9.77 -3.17
C GLU A 49 -13.13 -10.55 -3.62
N VAL A 50 -11.94 -10.20 -3.12
CA VAL A 50 -10.72 -10.97 -3.38
C VAL A 50 -10.84 -12.39 -2.83
N ARG A 51 -11.30 -12.57 -1.58
CA ARG A 51 -11.52 -13.91 -0.99
C ARG A 51 -12.51 -14.73 -1.80
N ARG A 52 -13.61 -14.12 -2.26
CA ARG A 52 -14.63 -14.76 -3.10
C ARG A 52 -14.02 -15.26 -4.41
N ARG A 53 -13.22 -14.43 -5.09
CA ARG A 53 -12.56 -14.80 -6.35
C ARG A 53 -11.53 -15.91 -6.15
N VAL A 54 -10.72 -15.84 -5.09
CA VAL A 54 -9.77 -16.91 -4.76
C VAL A 54 -10.48 -18.23 -4.53
N LYS A 55 -11.56 -18.23 -3.74
CA LYS A 55 -12.36 -19.43 -3.50
C LYS A 55 -12.97 -19.98 -4.80
N TYR A 56 -13.54 -19.11 -5.63
CA TYR A 56 -14.09 -19.51 -6.92
C TYR A 56 -13.03 -20.16 -7.81
N LEU A 57 -11.83 -19.60 -7.91
CA LEU A 57 -10.74 -20.18 -8.71
C LEU A 57 -10.22 -21.51 -8.15
N GLN A 58 -10.29 -21.72 -6.83
CA GLN A 58 -9.97 -23.01 -6.22
C GLN A 58 -11.01 -24.08 -6.56
N GLU A 59 -12.29 -23.70 -6.62
CA GLU A 59 -13.41 -24.58 -7.00
C GLU A 59 -13.49 -24.81 -8.52
N HIS A 60 -13.01 -23.84 -9.30
CA HIS A 60 -13.08 -23.79 -10.76
C HIS A 60 -11.72 -23.44 -11.39
N PRO A 61 -10.70 -24.32 -11.28
CA PRO A 61 -9.38 -24.06 -11.85
C PRO A 61 -9.40 -23.88 -13.38
N GLU A 62 -10.39 -24.45 -14.07
CA GLU A 62 -10.64 -24.26 -15.51
C GLU A 62 -11.05 -22.83 -15.87
N SER A 63 -11.52 -22.04 -14.89
CA SER A 63 -11.82 -20.63 -15.09
C SER A 63 -10.58 -19.74 -15.08
N PHE A 64 -9.39 -20.31 -14.84
CA PHE A 64 -8.13 -19.58 -14.90
C PHE A 64 -7.68 -19.50 -16.37
N ILE A 65 -7.62 -18.28 -16.91
CA ILE A 65 -7.02 -18.03 -18.21
C ILE A 65 -5.59 -17.53 -18.05
N SER A 66 -4.71 -18.06 -18.88
CA SER A 66 -3.34 -17.58 -19.02
C SER A 66 -3.30 -16.16 -19.57
N GLU A 67 -2.18 -15.47 -19.34
CA GLU A 67 -1.93 -14.15 -19.92
C GLU A 67 -2.04 -14.16 -21.44
N SER A 68 -1.58 -15.24 -22.10
CA SER A 68 -1.71 -15.40 -23.54
C SER A 68 -3.17 -15.51 -23.99
N GLU A 69 -4.01 -16.25 -23.28
CA GLU A 69 -5.44 -16.38 -23.59
C GLU A 69 -6.16 -15.04 -23.38
N MET A 70 -5.81 -14.30 -22.33
CA MET A 70 -6.35 -12.95 -22.10
C MET A 70 -5.96 -11.98 -23.21
N ASN A 71 -4.68 -11.95 -23.58
CA ASN A 71 -4.18 -11.08 -24.64
C ASN A 71 -4.81 -11.42 -25.99
N GLN A 72 -5.02 -12.70 -26.28
CA GLN A 72 -5.74 -13.12 -27.48
C GLN A 72 -7.18 -12.60 -27.48
N TYR A 73 -7.91 -12.77 -26.38
CA TYR A 73 -9.28 -12.28 -26.25
C TYR A 73 -9.39 -10.75 -26.42
N LEU A 74 -8.46 -9.98 -25.83
CA LEU A 74 -8.43 -8.52 -26.01
C LEU A 74 -8.19 -8.12 -27.46
N ASN A 75 -7.24 -8.77 -28.14
CA ASN A 75 -6.98 -8.54 -29.56
C ASN A 75 -8.21 -8.87 -30.44
N ASP A 76 -8.96 -9.91 -30.09
CA ASP A 76 -10.17 -10.30 -30.82
C ASP A 76 -11.27 -9.24 -30.65
N ILE A 77 -11.48 -8.70 -29.45
CA ILE A 77 -12.42 -7.59 -29.21
C ILE A 77 -12.03 -6.33 -30.00
N GLU A 78 -10.75 -5.96 -29.99
CA GLU A 78 -10.25 -4.75 -30.65
C GLU A 78 -10.33 -4.84 -32.18
N ARG A 79 -10.32 -6.05 -32.75
CA ARG A 79 -10.48 -6.28 -34.20
C ARG A 79 -11.94 -6.22 -34.66
N ASP A 80 -12.87 -6.54 -33.77
CA ASP A 80 -14.31 -6.53 -34.04
C ASP A 80 -14.98 -5.16 -33.72
N SER A 81 -14.19 -4.17 -33.28
CA SER A 81 -14.60 -2.80 -32.93
C SER A 81 -14.26 -1.78 -34.02
#